data_AF-A0A0S2ZQJ1-F1
#
_entry.id   AF-A0A0S2ZQJ1-F1
#
_cell.length_a   1.000
_cell.length_b   1.000
_cell.length_c   1.000
_cell.angle_alpha   90.00
_cell.angle_beta   90.00
_cell.angle_gamma   90.00
#
_symmetry.space_group_name_H-M   'P 1'
#
loop_
_entity.id
_entity.type
_entity.pdbx_description
1 polymer ?
#
loop_
_entity_poly.entity_id
_entity_poly.type
_entity_poly.pdbx_seq_one_letter_code
_entity_poly.pdbx_strand_id
1 'polypeptide(L)'
;MGILVFLFFKLFIFCAILTIFEVAVIRNMKISTFKYLKLLKFLEIFYVILTIISTDFYLYIRPKVFSYLIYSLLITIYFGILIHDFWKKKITKKNFIIYFLYFFIDIALIVVLLYLIMILMNDFPSV
;
A
#
# COMPACT_ATOMS: atom_id res chain seq x y z
N MET A 1 11.52 -19.43 -9.16
CA MET A 1 10.86 -19.44 -7.84
C MET A 1 11.74 -18.87 -6.71
N GLY A 2 12.98 -19.34 -6.49
CA GLY A 2 13.80 -18.95 -5.31
C GLY A 2 14.19 -17.48 -5.19
N ILE A 3 14.71 -16.84 -6.25
CA ILE A 3 15.07 -15.40 -6.26
C ILE A 3 13.86 -14.51 -5.96
N LEU A 4 12.70 -14.90 -6.46
CA LEU A 4 11.46 -14.12 -6.39
C LEU A 4 10.88 -14.16 -4.97
N VAL A 5 10.94 -15.32 -4.31
CA VAL A 5 10.60 -15.48 -2.88
C VAL A 5 11.55 -14.66 -2.00
N PHE A 6 12.85 -14.65 -2.32
CA PHE A 6 13.84 -13.85 -1.59
C PHE A 6 13.59 -12.33 -1.71
N LEU A 7 13.25 -11.85 -2.91
CA LEU A 7 12.87 -10.46 -3.16
C LEU A 7 11.60 -10.06 -2.37
N PHE A 8 10.57 -10.91 -2.38
CA PHE A 8 9.35 -10.67 -1.59
C PHE A 8 9.61 -10.65 -0.09
N PHE A 9 10.50 -11.49 0.43
CA PHE A 9 10.87 -11.48 1.84
C PHE A 9 11.54 -10.15 2.24
N LYS A 10 12.43 -9.63 1.39
CA LYS A 10 13.06 -8.32 1.60
C LYS A 10 12.04 -7.18 1.56
N LEU A 11 11.06 -7.25 0.64
CA LEU A 11 9.95 -6.32 0.54
C LEU A 11 9.09 -6.31 1.82
N PHE A 12 8.81 -7.49 2.36
CA PHE A 12 8.04 -7.66 3.59
C PHE A 12 8.73 -7.03 4.81
N ILE A 13 10.04 -7.24 4.97
CA ILE A 13 10.83 -6.62 6.05
C ILE A 13 10.83 -5.09 5.92
N PHE A 14 11.02 -4.56 4.71
CA PHE A 14 11.04 -3.13 4.47
C PHE A 14 9.68 -2.48 4.78
N CYS A 15 8.59 -3.11 4.35
CA CYS A 15 7.21 -2.69 4.64
C CYS A 15 6.92 -2.69 6.16
N ALA A 16 7.43 -3.70 6.89
CA ALA A 16 7.29 -3.76 8.35
C ALA A 16 8.02 -2.60 9.05
N ILE A 17 9.24 -2.27 8.62
CA ILE A 17 10.02 -1.15 9.16
C ILE A 17 9.31 0.19 8.90
N LEU A 18 8.83 0.41 7.67
CA LEU A 18 8.07 1.60 7.30
C LEU A 18 6.82 1.74 8.17
N THR A 19 6.11 0.65 8.41
CA THR A 19 4.91 0.64 9.27
C THR A 19 5.23 1.07 10.71
N ILE A 20 6.34 0.59 11.28
CA ILE A 20 6.77 1.00 12.63
C ILE A 20 7.10 2.49 12.67
N PHE A 21 7.82 2.99 11.66
CA PHE A 21 8.15 4.41 11.55
C PHE A 21 6.89 5.27 11.44
N GLU A 22 5.94 4.88 10.59
CA GLU A 22 4.68 5.59 10.38
C GLU A 22 3.86 5.69 11.68
N VAL A 23 3.72 4.57 12.39
CA VAL A 23 3.02 4.52 13.68
C VAL A 23 3.72 5.40 14.71
N ALA A 24 5.06 5.40 14.75
CA ALA A 24 5.83 6.24 15.66
C ALA A 24 5.62 7.75 15.37
N VAL A 25 5.67 8.15 14.10
CA VAL A 25 5.45 9.54 13.67
C VAL A 25 4.02 9.99 14.04
N ILE A 26 3.02 9.15 13.81
CA ILE A 26 1.62 9.49 14.09
C ILE A 26 1.34 9.55 15.59
N ARG A 27 1.97 8.68 16.39
CA ARG A 27 1.90 8.76 17.85
C ARG A 27 2.47 10.08 18.37
N ASN A 28 3.55 10.58 17.77
CA ASN A 28 4.12 11.89 18.10
C ASN A 28 3.23 13.07 17.70
N MET A 29 2.43 12.93 16.63
CA MET A 29 1.50 13.97 16.18
C MET A 29 0.21 14.10 17.03
N LYS A 30 0.04 13.28 18.09
CA LYS A 30 -1.16 13.24 18.97
C LYS A 30 -2.48 13.12 18.18
N ILE A 31 -2.47 12.33 17.12
CA ILE A 31 -3.65 12.11 16.30
C ILE A 31 -4.62 11.19 17.07
N SER A 32 -5.87 11.60 17.16
CA SER A 32 -6.86 10.99 18.07
C SER A 32 -7.41 9.63 17.61
N THR A 33 -7.20 9.21 16.35
CA THR A 33 -7.88 8.03 15.79
C THR A 33 -6.99 7.13 14.93
N PHE A 34 -6.67 5.94 15.40
CA PHE A 34 -5.93 4.93 14.60
C PHE A 34 -6.77 4.26 13.49
N LYS A 35 -8.06 4.59 13.38
CA LYS A 35 -9.01 3.97 12.44
C LYS A 35 -8.51 4.01 10.98
N TYR A 36 -8.09 5.18 10.50
CA TYR A 36 -7.71 5.38 9.11
C TYR A 36 -6.36 4.77 8.78
N LEU A 37 -5.42 4.81 9.74
CA LEU A 37 -4.14 4.10 9.64
C LEU A 37 -4.34 2.60 9.46
N LYS A 38 -5.23 1.98 10.26
CA LYS A 38 -5.55 0.55 10.13
C LYS A 38 -6.11 0.23 8.74
N LEU A 39 -6.99 1.09 8.22
CA LEU A 39 -7.58 0.91 6.89
C LEU A 39 -6.54 1.09 5.78
N LEU A 40 -5.61 2.03 5.95
CA LEU A 40 -4.49 2.27 5.04
C LEU A 40 -3.56 1.05 4.97
N LYS A 41 -3.18 0.49 6.13
CA LYS A 41 -2.34 -0.72 6.21
C LYS A 41 -3.02 -1.95 5.65
N PHE A 42 -4.33 -2.08 5.85
CA PHE A 42 -5.11 -3.11 5.19
C PHE A 42 -5.00 -2.98 3.66
N LEU A 43 -5.10 -1.76 3.12
CA LEU A 43 -4.98 -1.48 1.70
C LEU A 43 -3.60 -1.88 1.15
N GLU A 44 -2.53 -1.54 1.87
CA GLU A 44 -1.14 -1.86 1.51
C GLU A 44 -0.91 -3.37 1.42
N ILE A 45 -1.31 -4.12 2.45
CA ILE A 45 -1.18 -5.59 2.46
C ILE A 45 -2.04 -6.20 1.34
N PHE A 46 -3.24 -5.69 1.14
CA PHE A 46 -4.15 -6.20 0.11
C PHE A 46 -3.59 -5.95 -1.30
N TYR A 47 -2.93 -4.83 -1.54
CA TYR A 47 -2.24 -4.54 -2.80
C TYR A 47 -1.14 -5.56 -3.10
N VAL A 48 -0.31 -5.88 -2.11
CA VAL A 48 0.76 -6.88 -2.25
C VAL A 48 0.18 -8.26 -2.58
N ILE A 49 -0.87 -8.68 -1.89
CA ILE A 49 -1.57 -9.95 -2.15
C ILE A 49 -2.14 -9.96 -3.58
N LEU A 50 -2.84 -8.91 -4.00
CA LEU A 50 -3.37 -8.79 -5.36
C LEU A 50 -2.28 -8.85 -6.42
N THR A 51 -1.11 -8.28 -6.13
CA THR A 51 0.05 -8.30 -7.04
C THR A 51 0.62 -9.71 -7.17
N ILE A 52 0.74 -10.45 -6.06
CA ILE A 52 1.18 -11.86 -6.07
C ILE A 52 0.20 -12.74 -6.86
N ILE A 53 -1.09 -12.66 -6.55
CA ILE A 53 -2.13 -13.42 -7.26
C ILE A 53 -2.10 -13.06 -8.76
N SER A 54 -1.97 -11.79 -9.10
CA SER A 54 -1.86 -11.37 -10.50
C SER A 54 -0.59 -11.86 -11.19
N THR A 55 0.47 -12.18 -10.45
CA THR A 55 1.74 -12.66 -11.00
C THR A 55 1.71 -14.18 -11.21
N ASP A 56 1.14 -14.96 -10.30
CA ASP A 56 1.03 -16.42 -10.47
C ASP A 56 0.07 -16.82 -11.60
N PHE A 57 -0.93 -15.99 -11.90
CA PHE A 57 -1.89 -16.21 -12.99
C PHE A 57 -1.41 -15.72 -14.38
N TYR A 58 -0.10 -15.63 -14.62
CA TYR A 58 0.54 -15.04 -15.81
C TYR A 58 0.08 -15.60 -17.18
N LEU A 59 -0.60 -16.74 -17.22
CA LEU A 59 -1.11 -17.39 -18.44
C LEU A 59 -2.44 -16.81 -18.97
N TYR A 60 -3.09 -15.89 -18.25
CA TYR A 60 -4.34 -15.28 -18.69
C TYR A 60 -4.22 -13.76 -18.58
N ILE A 61 -4.62 -12.99 -19.60
CA ILE A 61 -4.52 -11.51 -19.63
C ILE A 61 -5.58 -10.82 -18.74
N ARG A 62 -6.66 -11.53 -18.42
CA ARG A 62 -7.83 -11.06 -17.64
C ARG A 62 -7.59 -10.75 -16.13
N PRO A 63 -6.73 -11.47 -15.37
CA PRO A 63 -6.52 -11.27 -13.94
C PRO A 63 -5.93 -9.90 -13.58
N LYS A 64 -5.06 -9.35 -14.44
CA LYS A 64 -4.33 -8.11 -14.14
C LYS A 64 -5.27 -6.89 -14.09
N VAL A 65 -6.16 -6.79 -15.09
CA VAL A 65 -7.20 -5.73 -15.14
C VAL A 65 -8.18 -5.88 -13.97
N PHE A 66 -8.53 -7.11 -13.59
CA PHE A 66 -9.43 -7.39 -12.49
C PHE A 66 -8.83 -6.99 -11.12
N SER A 67 -7.54 -7.28 -10.89
CA SER A 67 -6.83 -6.85 -9.67
C SER A 67 -6.79 -5.33 -9.52
N TYR A 68 -6.52 -4.59 -10.61
CA TYR A 68 -6.55 -3.12 -10.58
C TYR A 68 -7.96 -2.59 -10.30
N LEU A 69 -9.00 -3.21 -10.87
CA LEU A 69 -10.38 -2.83 -10.64
C LEU A 69 -10.78 -3.01 -9.17
N ILE A 70 -10.45 -4.16 -8.56
CA ILE A 70 -10.68 -4.41 -7.13
C ILE A 70 -9.96 -3.37 -6.28
N TYR A 71 -8.68 -3.11 -6.57
CA TYR A 71 -7.89 -2.15 -5.79
C TYR A 71 -8.44 -0.73 -5.91
N SER A 72 -8.86 -0.30 -7.10
CA SER A 72 -9.52 0.99 -7.32
C SER A 72 -10.83 1.12 -6.53
N LEU A 73 -11.58 0.03 -6.40
CA LEU A 73 -12.82 -0.01 -5.63
C LEU A 73 -12.51 0.16 -4.13
N LEU A 74 -11.50 -0.53 -3.61
CA LEU A 74 -11.04 -0.38 -2.22
C LEU A 74 -10.52 1.04 -1.92
N ILE A 75 -9.79 1.67 -2.83
CA ILE A 75 -9.36 3.07 -2.71
C ILE A 75 -10.58 3.99 -2.61
N THR A 76 -11.58 3.77 -3.46
CA THR A 76 -12.82 4.57 -3.44
C THR A 76 -13.55 4.43 -2.11
N ILE A 77 -13.60 3.21 -1.55
CA ILE A 77 -14.18 2.96 -0.23
C ILE A 77 -13.39 3.70 0.86
N TYR A 78 -12.06 3.64 0.84
CA TYR A 78 -11.19 4.36 1.79
C TYR A 78 -11.50 5.87 1.78
N PHE A 79 -11.48 6.49 0.59
CA PHE A 79 -11.76 7.91 0.47
C PHE A 79 -13.21 8.27 0.80
N GLY A 80 -14.17 7.41 0.45
CA GLY A 80 -15.57 7.59 0.82
C GLY A 80 -15.74 7.68 2.34
N ILE A 81 -15.10 6.79 3.10
CA ILE A 81 -15.12 6.83 4.57
C ILE A 81 -14.44 8.09 5.10
N LEU A 82 -13.28 8.46 4.54
CA LEU A 82 -12.52 9.64 4.96
C LEU A 82 -13.30 10.94 4.74
N ILE A 83 -13.90 11.12 3.56
CA ILE A 83 -14.71 12.29 3.19
C ILE A 83 -15.99 12.33 4.02
N HIS A 84 -16.67 11.19 4.19
CA HIS A 84 -17.88 11.12 5.00
C HIS A 84 -17.62 11.53 6.46
N ASP A 85 -16.57 10.99 7.08
CA ASP A 85 -16.23 11.33 8.46
C ASP A 85 -15.73 12.78 8.60
N PHE A 86 -15.11 13.36 7.56
CA PHE A 86 -14.79 14.79 7.48
C PHE A 86 -16.04 15.67 7.44
N TRP A 87 -17.01 15.36 6.57
CA TRP A 87 -18.30 16.07 6.51
C TRP A 87 -19.10 15.98 7.80
N LYS A 88 -19.09 14.82 8.46
CA LYS A 88 -19.68 14.63 9.80
C LYS A 88 -18.91 15.34 10.93
N LYS A 89 -17.83 16.07 10.64
CA LYS A 89 -16.94 16.76 11.60
C LYS A 89 -16.34 15.82 12.67
N LYS A 90 -16.22 14.51 12.38
CA LYS A 90 -15.57 13.54 13.28
C LYS A 90 -14.05 13.67 13.27
N ILE A 91 -13.49 14.23 12.20
CA ILE A 91 -12.05 14.49 12.05
C ILE A 91 -11.80 15.97 11.75
N THR A 92 -10.67 16.48 12.23
CA THR A 92 -10.25 17.86 11.99
C THR A 92 -9.65 18.01 10.59
N LYS A 93 -9.62 19.24 10.06
CA LYS A 93 -8.97 19.56 8.78
C LYS A 93 -7.50 19.12 8.76
N LYS A 94 -6.78 19.32 9.87
CA LYS A 94 -5.39 18.86 10.04
C LYS A 94 -5.27 17.35 9.86
N ASN A 95 -6.10 16.57 10.57
CA ASN A 95 -6.03 15.10 10.50
C ASN A 95 -6.43 14.59 9.11
N PHE A 96 -7.44 15.20 8.48
CA PHE A 96 -7.82 14.87 7.11
C PHE A 96 -6.63 15.02 6.13
N ILE A 97 -5.92 16.16 6.18
CA ILE A 97 -4.75 16.40 5.33
C ILE A 97 -3.65 15.37 5.60
N ILE A 98 -3.40 15.05 6.86
CA ILE A 98 -2.38 14.06 7.23
C ILE A 98 -2.71 12.68 6.65
N TYR A 99 -3.94 12.18 6.85
CA TYR A 99 -4.34 10.88 6.29
C TYR A 99 -4.32 10.86 4.77
N PHE A 100 -4.76 11.96 4.15
CA PHE A 100 -4.71 12.12 2.72
C PHE A 100 -3.27 12.05 2.20
N LEU A 101 -2.33 12.77 2.83
CA LEU A 101 -0.91 12.76 2.44
C LEU A 101 -0.28 11.38 2.64
N TYR A 102 -0.55 10.72 3.76
CA TYR A 102 -0.02 9.38 4.05
C TYR A 102 -0.44 8.37 2.99
N PHE A 103 -1.66 8.45 2.48
CA PHE A 103 -2.09 7.60 1.36
C PHE A 103 -1.21 7.75 0.11
N PHE A 104 -0.84 8.99 -0.26
CA PHE A 104 0.06 9.20 -1.41
C PHE A 104 1.48 8.75 -1.12
N ILE A 105 1.96 8.96 0.11
CA ILE A 105 3.30 8.50 0.53
C ILE A 105 3.39 6.97 0.43
N ASP A 106 2.39 6.24 0.93
CA ASP A 106 2.34 4.78 0.85
C ASP A 106 2.33 4.30 -0.60
N ILE A 107 1.49 4.89 -1.46
CA ILE A 107 1.49 4.54 -2.89
C ILE A 107 2.84 4.83 -3.55
N ALA A 108 3.43 5.99 -3.29
CA ALA A 108 4.73 6.36 -3.85
C ALA A 108 5.83 5.39 -3.42
N LEU A 109 5.85 5.00 -2.14
CA LEU A 109 6.78 4.01 -1.60
C LEU A 109 6.62 2.65 -2.28
N ILE A 110 5.38 2.16 -2.42
CA ILE A 110 5.10 0.90 -3.12
C ILE A 110 5.60 0.95 -4.57
N VAL A 111 5.33 2.03 -5.30
CA VAL A 111 5.75 2.19 -6.70
C VAL A 111 7.27 2.25 -6.83
N VAL A 112 7.95 3.04 -6.01
CA VAL A 112 9.42 3.13 -5.98
C VAL A 112 10.04 1.78 -5.68
N LEU A 113 9.48 1.05 -4.73
CA LEU A 113 9.97 -0.27 -4.33
C LEU A 113 9.78 -1.31 -5.45
N LEU A 114 8.66 -1.27 -6.16
CA LEU A 114 8.39 -2.14 -7.31
C LEU A 114 9.35 -1.83 -8.47
N TYR A 115 9.64 -0.54 -8.71
CA TYR A 115 10.64 -0.12 -9.70
C TYR A 115 12.06 -0.56 -9.32
N LEU A 116 12.44 -0.48 -8.05
CA LEU A 116 13.72 -0.98 -7.55
C LEU A 116 13.86 -2.49 -7.79
N ILE A 117 12.80 -3.27 -7.57
CA ILE A 117 12.79 -4.71 -7.86
C ILE A 117 13.00 -4.95 -9.36
N MET A 118 12.31 -4.18 -10.21
CA MET A 118 12.44 -4.31 -11.66
C MET A 118 13.88 -4.03 -12.13
N ILE A 119 14.53 -3.00 -11.61
CA ILE A 119 15.96 -2.74 -11.88
C ILE A 119 16.80 -3.92 -11.41
N LEU A 120 16.63 -4.35 -10.15
CA LEU A 120 17.40 -5.43 -9.57
C LEU A 120 17.27 -6.73 -10.37
N MET A 121 16.08 -7.01 -10.93
CA MET A 121 15.83 -8.18 -11.78
C MET A 121 16.44 -8.05 -13.18
N ASN A 122 16.50 -6.86 -13.77
CA ASN A 122 17.11 -6.63 -15.09
C ASN A 122 18.64 -6.81 -15.08
N ASP A 123 19.28 -6.59 -13.94
CA ASP A 123 20.74 -6.77 -13.77
C ASP A 123 21.15 -8.24 -13.52
N PHE A 124 20.19 -9.16 -13.34
CA PHE A 124 20.50 -10.59 -13.24
C PHE A 124 20.64 -11.21 -14.64
N PRO A 125 21.76 -11.89 -14.96
CA PRO A 125 21.86 -12.65 -16.20
C PRO A 125 20.76 -13.73 -16.22
N SER A 126 20.03 -13.80 -17.33
CA SER A 126 19.08 -14.88 -17.61
C SER A 126 19.87 -16.19 -17.72
N VAL A 127 19.88 -16.98 -16.65
CA VAL A 127 20.40 -18.35 -16.64
C VAL A 127 19.37 -19.29 -17.24
#